data_AF-A0A955XZK6-F1
#
_entry.id   AF-A0A955XZK6-F1
#
_cell.length_a   1.000
_cell.length_b   1.000
_cell.length_c   1.000
_cell.angle_alpha   90.00
_cell.angle_beta   90.00
_cell.angle_gamma   90.00
#
_symmetry.space_group_name_H-M   'P 1'
#
loop_
_entity.id
_entity.type
_entity.pdbx_description
1 polymer ?
#
loop_
_entity_poly.entity_id
_entity_poly.type
_entity_poly.pdbx_seq_one_letter_code
_entity_poly.pdbx_strand_id
1 'polypeptide(L)' 'EVYLPWTGWRGFDPTNGCLAGFDHVRVACGRNYRDATPTSGTIYRGGGGEKLVVDVKVVRLNEEEAARLAG' A
#
# COMPACT_ATOMS: atom_id res chain seq x y z
N GLU A 1 -8.10 6.20 5.31
CA GLU A 1 -7.74 6.09 6.74
C GLU A 1 -8.34 7.26 7.50
N VAL A 2 -8.59 7.13 8.80
CA VAL A 2 -9.02 8.24 9.66
C VAL A 2 -8.17 8.30 10.92
N TYR A 3 -7.83 9.50 11.36
CA TYR A 3 -7.15 9.71 12.64
C TYR A 3 -8.18 9.76 13.76
N LEU A 4 -8.05 8.85 14.72
CA LEU A 4 -8.84 8.85 15.94
C LEU A 4 -7.95 9.33 17.09
N PRO A 5 -8.42 10.27 17.93
CA PRO A 5 -7.71 10.64 19.15
C PRO A 5 -7.37 9.39 19.98
N TRP A 6 -6.18 9.41 20.60
CA TRP A 6 -5.57 8.32 21.39
C TRP A 6 -5.20 7.03 20.63
N THR A 7 -5.96 6.61 19.62
CA THR A 7 -5.76 5.33 18.94
C THR A 7 -5.01 5.43 17.61
N GLY A 8 -4.77 6.66 17.13
CA GLY A 8 -3.94 6.95 15.97
C GLY A 8 -4.67 6.75 14.63
N TRP A 9 -3.89 6.54 13.58
CA TRP A 9 -4.40 6.32 12.22
C TRP A 9 -5.01 4.92 12.08
N ARG A 10 -6.25 4.86 11.61
CA ARG A 10 -6.97 3.61 11.33
C ARG A 10 -7.29 3.49 9.85
N GLY A 11 -6.82 2.40 9.25
CA GLY A 11 -7.14 2.02 7.88
C GLY A 11 -8.43 1.21 7.81
N PHE A 12 -9.18 1.43 6.73
CA PHE A 12 -10.44 0.77 6.45
C PHE A 12 -10.40 0.30 5.00
N ASP A 13 -10.81 -0.93 4.77
CA ASP A 13 -10.95 -1.52 3.44
C ASP A 13 -12.44 -1.57 3.06
N PRO A 14 -12.94 -0.60 2.28
CA PRO A 14 -14.33 -0.57 1.87
C PRO A 14 -14.69 -1.68 0.88
N THR A 15 -13.70 -2.32 0.25
CA THR A 15 -13.93 -3.44 -0.68
C THR A 15 -14.41 -4.68 0.06
N ASN A 16 -13.83 -4.92 1.23
CA ASN A 16 -14.09 -6.11 2.05
C ASN A 16 -14.89 -5.80 3.33
N GLY A 17 -15.20 -4.53 3.59
CA GLY A 17 -15.98 -4.12 4.76
C GLY A 17 -15.26 -4.34 6.10
N CYS A 18 -13.92 -4.35 6.10
CA CYS A 18 -13.10 -4.65 7.27
C CYS A 18 -12.10 -3.52 7.61
N LEU A 19 -11.47 -3.63 8.78
CA LEU A 19 -10.32 -2.80 9.13
C LEU A 19 -9.11 -3.28 8.33
N ALA A 20 -8.31 -2.33 7.82
CA ALA A 20 -7.04 -2.67 7.21
C ALA A 20 -6.09 -3.19 8.31
N GLY A 21 -5.54 -4.39 8.11
CA GLY A 21 -4.83 -5.13 9.15
C GLY A 21 -3.55 -5.80 8.65
N PHE A 22 -3.25 -6.98 9.21
CA PHE A 22 -2.04 -7.75 8.90
C PHE A 22 -2.01 -8.29 7.46
N ASP A 23 -3.16 -8.33 6.81
CA ASP A 23 -3.38 -8.71 5.41
C ASP A 23 -3.21 -7.53 4.43
N HIS A 24 -3.01 -6.31 4.93
CA HIS A 24 -2.79 -5.12 4.10
C HIS A 24 -1.35 -4.62 4.24
N VAL A 25 -0.67 -4.46 3.11
CA VAL A 25 0.65 -3.81 3.05
C VAL A 25 0.47 -2.34 2.65
N ARG A 26 0.83 -1.41 3.53
CA ARG A 26 0.82 0.03 3.20
C ARG A 26 1.97 0.34 2.23
N VAL A 27 1.63 0.79 1.02
CA VAL A 27 2.62 1.16 -0.02
C VAL A 27 2.87 2.67 -0.07
N ALA A 28 1.84 3.49 0.21
CA ALA A 28 1.94 4.96 0.26
C ALA A 28 0.91 5.55 1.23
N CYS A 29 1.15 6.78 1.70
CA CYS A 29 0.18 7.56 2.48
C CYS A 29 0.23 9.03 2.05
N GLY A 30 -0.91 9.71 2.07
CA GLY A 30 -1.02 11.07 1.58
C GLY A 30 -2.39 11.67 1.87
N ARG A 31 -2.52 12.99 1.74
CA ARG A 31 -3.78 13.68 2.05
C ARG A 31 -4.82 13.46 0.96
N ASN A 32 -4.36 13.42 -0.29
CA ASN A 32 -5.20 13.20 -1.46
C ASN A 32 -4.59 12.13 -2.36
N TYR A 33 -5.37 11.63 -3.32
CA TYR A 33 -4.91 10.64 -4.31
C TYR A 33 -3.59 11.03 -5.00
N ARG A 34 -3.37 12.31 -5.27
CA ARG A 34 -2.16 12.81 -5.94
C ARG A 34 -0.87 12.63 -5.15
N ASP A 35 -0.96 12.45 -3.83
CA ASP A 35 0.19 12.28 -2.94
C ASP A 35 0.62 10.79 -2.86
N ALA A 36 -0.25 9.87 -3.28
CA ALA A 36 -0.09 8.42 -3.15
C ALA A 36 -0.35 7.67 -4.46
N THR A 37 -0.46 8.40 -5.58
CA THR A 37 -0.72 7.80 -6.88
C THR A 37 0.52 7.05 -7.37
N PRO A 38 0.37 5.87 -7.99
CA PRO A 38 1.50 5.11 -8.52
C PRO A 38 2.15 5.76 -9.76
N THR A 39 1.55 6.82 -10.30
CA THR A 39 2.05 7.53 -11.48
C THR A 39 2.38 8.98 -11.16
N SER A 40 3.44 9.52 -11.78
CA SER A 40 3.84 10.92 -11.64
C SER A 40 4.21 11.51 -13.01
N GLY A 41 4.19 12.84 -13.13
CA GLY A 41 4.51 13.55 -14.37
C GLY A 41 3.30 14.05 -15.18
N THR A 42 3.56 14.51 -16.41
CA THR A 42 2.53 15.03 -17.31
C THR A 42 1.77 13.88 -17.96
N ILE A 43 0.51 13.71 -17.58
CA ILE A 43 -0.39 12.73 -18.19
C ILE A 43 -0.83 13.28 -19.55
N TYR A 44 -0.27 12.74 -20.64
CA TYR A 44 -0.70 13.06 -21.99
C TYR A 44 -2.05 12.39 -22.26
N ARG A 45 -3.12 13.18 -22.48
CA ARG A 45 -4.39 12.67 -22.99
C ARG A 45 -4.26 12.37 -24.49
N GLY A 46 -3.69 11.22 -24.81
CA GLY A 46 -3.56 10.69 -26.18
C GLY A 46 -2.21 9.99 -26.36
N GLY A 47 -2.10 8.66 -26.40
CA GLY A 47 -3.13 7.63 -26.50
C GLY A 47 -2.44 6.33 -26.94
N GLY A 48 -1.36 5.97 -26.23
CA GLY A 48 -0.69 4.67 -26.38
C GLY A 48 -1.26 3.66 -25.37
N GLY A 49 -0.99 2.37 -25.57
CA GLY A 49 -1.34 1.35 -24.59
C GLY A 49 -0.48 1.50 -23.34
N GLU A 50 -1.10 1.63 -22.17
CA GLU A 50 -0.43 1.61 -20.87
C GLU A 50 -0.55 0.20 -20.24
N LYS A 51 0.51 -0.27 -19.59
CA LYS A 51 0.51 -1.56 -18.89
C LYS A 51 1.08 -1.39 -17.49
N LEU A 52 0.25 -1.68 -16.48
CA LEU A 52 0.68 -1.82 -15.09
C LEU A 52 0.78 -3.32 -14.78
N VAL A 53 1.92 -3.74 -14.21
CA VAL A 53 2.11 -5.09 -13.69
C VAL A 53 2.41 -4.97 -12.21
N VAL A 54 1.66 -5.72 -11.39
CA VAL A 54 1.83 -5.77 -9.95
C VAL A 54 1.98 -7.24 -9.56
N ASP A 55 2.99 -7.54 -8.76
CA ASP A 55 3.23 -8.87 -8.20
C ASP A 55 3.44 -8.77 -6.69
N VAL A 56 2.89 -9.73 -5.94
CA VAL A 56 3.00 -9.80 -4.48
C VAL A 56 3.36 -11.24 -4.11
N LYS A 57 4.51 -11.43 -3.47
CA LYS A 57 4.97 -12.72 -2.99
C LYS A 57 5.02 -12.76 -1.47
N VAL A 58 4.23 -13.65 -0.88
CA VAL A 58 4.25 -13.91 0.57
C VAL A 58 5.04 -15.19 0.82
N VAL A 59 6.08 -15.11 1.64
CA VAL A 59 6.89 -16.25 2.07
C VAL A 59 6.93 -16.30 3.59
N ARG A 60 6.93 -17.52 4.15
CA ARG A 60 7.23 -17.70 5.57
C ARG A 60 8.74 -17.72 5.75
N LEU A 61 9.24 -16.90 6.67
CA LEU A 61 10.65 -16.86 7.03
C LEU A 61 10.89 -17.82 8.21
N ASN A 62 12.03 -18.51 8.19
CA ASN A 62 12.54 -19.18 9.39
C ASN A 62 13.26 -18.18 10.32
N GLU A 63 13.64 -18.60 11.53
CA GLU A 63 14.29 -17.73 12.52
C GLU A 63 15.62 -17.13 12.02
N GLU A 64 16.42 -17.90 11.29
CA GLU A 64 17.71 -17.43 10.74
C GLU A 64 17.51 -16.37 9.64
N GLU A 65 16.56 -16.59 8.74
CA GLU A 65 16.21 -15.66 7.66
C GLU A 65 15.60 -14.37 8.20
N ALA A 66 14.74 -14.46 9.23
CA ALA A 66 14.16 -13.31 9.90
C ALA A 66 15.23 -12.47 10.61
N ALA A 67 16.16 -13.11 11.32
CA ALA A 67 17.27 -12.42 11.99
C ALA A 67 18.20 -11.71 10.99
N ARG A 68 18.44 -12.31 9.82
CA ARG A 68 19.25 -11.70 8.74
C ARG A 68 18.61 -10.44 8.14
N LEU A 69 17.28 -10.39 8.06
CA LEU A 69 16.56 -9.25 7.45
C LEU A 69 16.28 -8.10 8.44
N ALA A 70 16.36 -8.36 9.74
CA ALA A 70 16.07 -7.39 10.79
C ALA A 70 17.30 -6.56 11.25
N GLY A 71 18.51 -6.94 10.82
CA GLY A 71 19.76 -6.19 11.03
C GLY A 71 20.08 -5.25 9.89
#